data_AF-A0A3N1D3H8-F1
#
_entry.id   AF-A0A3N1D3H8-F1
#
_cell.length_a   1.000
_cell.length_b   1.000
_cell.length_c   1.000
_cell.angle_alpha   90.00
_cell.angle_beta   90.00
_cell.angle_gamma   90.00
#
_symmetry.space_group_name_H-M   'P 1'
#
loop_
_entity.id
_entity.type
_entity.pdbx_description
1 polymer ?
#
loop_
_entity_poly.entity_id
_entity_poly.type
_entity_poly.pdbx_seq_one_letter_code
_entity_poly.pdbx_strand_id
1 'polypeptide(L)'
;MSRLEYLEDLGRELAGLGVGARVVSGEVPVLRVENPGPPVLDEVVGCEFGPGGALWFFWVGAGVLLAPVGEVGAARERVALVLAMAEGAES
;
A
#
# COMPACT_ATOMS: atom_id res chain seq x y z
N MET A 1 2.80 6.97 16.37
CA MET A 1 1.95 6.04 15.61
C MET A 1 2.70 4.74 15.41
N SER A 2 1.97 3.64 15.56
CA SER A 2 2.36 2.25 15.31
C SER A 2 2.26 1.92 13.82
N ARG A 3 2.86 0.79 13.40
CA ARG A 3 2.72 0.25 12.04
C ARG A 3 1.25 0.08 11.63
N LEU A 4 0.43 -0.36 12.58
CA LEU A 4 -1.00 -0.54 12.36
C LEU A 4 -1.67 0.79 12.00
N GLU A 5 -1.47 1.83 12.81
CA GLU A 5 -2.06 3.16 12.58
C GLU A 5 -1.64 3.74 11.22
N TYR A 6 -0.38 3.58 10.81
CA TYR A 6 0.05 4.05 9.49
C TYR A 6 -0.65 3.30 8.33
N LEU A 7 -0.86 1.99 8.48
CA LEU A 7 -1.56 1.18 7.48
C LEU A 7 -3.05 1.50 7.43
N GLU A 8 -3.66 1.80 8.57
CA GLU A 8 -5.06 2.26 8.65
C GLU A 8 -5.23 3.62 7.96
N ASP A 9 -4.30 4.55 8.15
CA ASP A 9 -4.29 5.86 7.48
C ASP A 9 -4.17 5.70 5.96
N LEU A 10 -3.23 4.89 5.50
CA LEU A 10 -3.09 4.60 4.08
C LEU A 10 -4.35 3.91 3.51
N GLY A 11 -4.93 2.96 4.24
CA GLY A 11 -6.18 2.31 3.84
C GLY A 11 -7.33 3.29 3.67
N ARG A 12 -7.46 4.29 4.55
CA ARG A 12 -8.48 5.34 4.43
C ARG A 12 -8.27 6.23 3.19
N GLU A 13 -7.03 6.59 2.90
CA GLU A 13 -6.68 7.37 1.70
C GLU A 13 -6.96 6.60 0.40
N LEU A 14 -6.68 5.29 0.38
CA LEU A 14 -6.97 4.42 -0.76
C LEU A 14 -8.48 4.20 -0.94
N ALA A 15 -9.23 4.04 0.15
CA ALA A 15 -10.69 3.96 0.09
C ALA A 15 -11.30 5.25 -0.50
N GLY A 16 -10.70 6.42 -0.24
CA GLY A 16 -11.08 7.69 -0.87
C GLY A 16 -10.88 7.72 -2.40
N LEU A 17 -10.09 6.80 -2.95
CA LEU A 17 -9.93 6.58 -4.39
C LEU A 17 -10.85 5.48 -4.96
N GLY A 18 -11.68 4.85 -4.12
CA GLY A 18 -12.48 3.69 -4.52
C GLY A 18 -11.68 2.39 -4.61
N VAL A 19 -10.43 2.37 -4.12
CA VAL A 19 -9.61 1.16 -4.03
C VAL A 19 -10.04 0.36 -2.80
N GLY A 20 -10.27 -0.94 -2.97
CA GLY A 20 -10.53 -1.84 -1.85
C GLY A 20 -9.28 -1.96 -0.99
N ALA A 21 -9.36 -1.57 0.28
CA ALA A 21 -8.21 -1.61 1.17
C ALA A 21 -8.64 -2.06 2.57
N ARG A 22 -7.98 -3.09 3.11
CA ARG A 22 -8.31 -3.65 4.43
C ARG A 22 -7.04 -3.99 5.20
N VAL A 23 -6.95 -3.45 6.41
CA VAL A 23 -5.87 -3.83 7.32
C VAL A 23 -6.13 -5.21 7.91
N VAL A 24 -5.09 -6.06 7.86
CA VAL A 24 -5.03 -7.35 8.53
C VAL A 24 -4.09 -7.21 9.72
N SER A 25 -4.66 -7.21 10.92
CA SER A 25 -3.92 -7.19 12.18
C SER A 25 -3.28 -8.55 12.46
N GLY A 26 -2.07 -8.55 13.02
CA GLY A 26 -1.32 -9.74 13.41
C GLY A 26 -0.02 -9.33 14.10
N GLU A 27 0.91 -10.27 14.29
CA GLU A 27 2.25 -9.94 14.81
C GLU A 27 2.96 -8.91 13.92
N VAL A 28 2.79 -9.05 12.60
CA VAL A 28 3.18 -8.06 11.60
C VAL A 28 1.92 -7.60 10.86
N PRO A 29 1.41 -6.38 11.13
CA PRO A 29 0.23 -5.87 10.43
C PRO A 29 0.57 -5.57 8.97
N VAL A 30 -0.40 -5.82 8.08
CA VAL A 30 -0.32 -5.49 6.65
C VAL A 30 -1.64 -4.88 6.17
N LEU A 31 -1.58 -4.09 5.11
CA LEU A 31 -2.75 -3.58 4.39
C LEU A 31 -2.93 -4.41 3.12
N ARG A 32 -4.03 -5.18 3.04
CA ARG A 32 -4.46 -5.80 1.78
C ARG A 32 -5.05 -4.74 0.87
N VAL A 33 -4.63 -4.76 -0.39
CA VAL A 33 -5.10 -3.87 -1.45
C VAL A 33 -5.74 -4.75 -2.51
N GLU A 34 -7.03 -4.51 -2.74
CA GLU A 34 -7.89 -5.25 -3.68
C GLU A 34 -8.28 -4.31 -4.82
N ASN A 35 -7.93 -4.69 -6.06
CA ASN A 35 -8.45 -4.04 -7.26
C ASN A 35 -9.56 -4.90 -7.88
N PRO A 36 -10.79 -4.40 -8.03
CA PRO A 36 -11.87 -5.14 -8.70
C PRO A 36 -11.69 -5.24 -10.23
N GLY A 37 -10.84 -4.39 -10.84
CA GLY A 37 -10.52 -4.43 -12.26
C GLY A 37 -9.51 -5.52 -12.61
N PRO A 38 -9.50 -6.05 -13.85
CA PRO A 38 -8.45 -6.94 -14.32
C PRO A 38 -7.11 -6.18 -14.50
N PRO A 39 -5.97 -6.75 -14.08
CA PRO A 39 -5.87 -8.03 -13.39
C PRO A 39 -6.33 -7.88 -11.94
N VAL A 40 -7.08 -8.87 -11.44
CA VAL A 40 -7.49 -8.91 -10.04
C VAL A 40 -6.23 -9.01 -9.19
N LEU A 41 -5.93 -7.95 -8.43
CA LEU A 41 -4.80 -7.90 -7.51
C LEU A 41 -5.28 -8.15 -6.08
N ASP A 42 -4.64 -9.09 -5.40
CA ASP A 42 -4.69 -9.31 -3.94
C ASP A 42 -3.26 -9.14 -3.42
N GLU A 43 -2.86 -7.88 -3.29
CA GLU A 43 -1.50 -7.48 -2.93
C GLU A 43 -1.47 -6.92 -1.51
N VAL A 44 -0.28 -6.88 -0.91
CA VAL A 44 -0.12 -6.41 0.47
C VAL A 44 0.93 -5.31 0.60
N VAL A 45 0.59 -4.29 1.37
CA VAL A 45 1.48 -3.22 1.80
C VAL A 45 1.82 -3.43 3.27
N GLY A 46 3.11 -3.55 3.57
CA GLY A 46 3.63 -3.62 4.94
C GLY A 46 4.36 -2.33 5.33
N CYS A 47 5.08 -2.41 6.45
CA CYS A 47 6.05 -1.39 6.85
C CYS A 47 7.45 -2.00 6.97
N GLU A 48 8.42 -1.39 6.32
CA GLU A 48 9.83 -1.81 6.37
C GLU A 48 10.75 -0.63 6.68
N PHE A 49 11.94 -0.89 7.21
CA PHE A 49 12.95 0.14 7.43
C PHE A 49 13.64 0.48 6.11
N GLY A 50 13.53 1.74 5.70
CA GLY A 50 14.18 2.27 4.50
C GLY A 50 15.47 3.03 4.83
N PRO A 51 15.95 3.86 3.88
CA PRO A 51 17.15 4.68 4.05
C PRO A 51 17.11 5.52 5.33
N GLY A 52 18.24 5.56 6.03
CA GLY A 52 18.39 6.31 7.29
C GLY A 52 17.65 5.71 8.49
N GLY A 53 17.16 4.46 8.38
CA GLY A 53 16.43 3.79 9.46
C GLY A 53 15.01 4.32 9.69
N ALA A 54 14.52 5.18 8.79
CA ALA A 54 13.12 5.61 8.80
C ALA A 54 12.20 4.45 8.41
N LEU A 55 10.97 4.48 8.90
CA LEU A 55 9.95 3.50 8.53
C LEU A 55 9.26 3.94 7.24
N TRP A 56 9.04 3.01 6.33
CA TRP A 56 8.45 3.23 5.01
C TRP A 56 7.29 2.27 4.79
N PHE A 57 6.32 2.69 4.00
CA PHE A 57 5.38 1.77 3.36
C PHE A 57 6.13 0.93 2.34
N PHE A 58 5.85 -0.37 2.34
CA PHE A 58 6.58 -1.34 1.53
C PHE A 58 5.61 -2.24 0.78
N TRP A 59 5.73 -2.27 -0.55
CA TRP A 59 4.95 -3.15 -1.41
C TRP A 59 5.57 -4.54 -1.44
N VAL A 60 4.93 -5.51 -0.79
CA VAL A 60 5.55 -6.81 -0.49
C VAL A 60 5.75 -7.64 -1.75
N GLY A 61 4.75 -7.74 -2.63
CA GLY A 61 4.83 -8.58 -3.84
C GLY A 61 5.95 -8.18 -4.81
N ALA A 62 6.34 -6.89 -4.81
CA ALA A 62 7.36 -6.32 -5.67
C ALA A 62 8.70 -6.06 -4.95
N GLY A 63 8.73 -6.13 -3.63
CA GLY A 63 9.92 -5.80 -2.86
C GLY A 63 10.34 -4.33 -2.93
N VAL A 64 9.39 -3.41 -3.03
CA VAL A 64 9.65 -1.98 -3.29
C VAL A 64 9.21 -1.09 -2.14
N LEU A 65 10.08 -0.16 -1.74
CA LEU A 65 9.73 0.94 -0.83
C LEU A 65 8.89 1.98 -1.57
N LEU A 66 7.71 2.29 -1.03
CA LEU A 66 6.79 3.26 -1.61
C LEU A 66 7.14 4.67 -1.14
N ALA A 67 6.88 4.99 0.12
CA ALA A 67 7.16 6.29 0.71
C ALA A 67 7.38 6.17 2.22
N PRO A 68 8.03 7.16 2.86
CA PRO A 68 8.09 7.24 4.32
C PRO A 68 6.68 7.20 4.94
N VAL A 69 6.53 6.59 6.12
CA VAL A 69 5.20 6.48 6.77
C VAL A 69 4.58 7.82 7.17
N GLY A 70 5.38 8.89 7.24
CA GLY A 70 4.89 10.27 7.43
C GLY A 70 4.33 10.91 6.16
N GLU A 71 4.47 10.28 5.00
CA GLU A 71 4.04 10.79 3.69
C GLU A 71 2.95 9.89 3.08
N VAL A 72 1.83 9.74 3.80
CA VAL A 72 0.72 8.85 3.39
C VAL A 72 0.19 9.19 2.00
N GLY A 73 0.06 10.47 1.66
CA GLY A 73 -0.35 10.90 0.32
C GLY A 73 0.58 10.39 -0.79
N ALA A 74 1.90 10.45 -0.56
CA ALA A 74 2.89 9.97 -1.51
C ALA A 74 2.91 8.44 -1.64
N ALA A 75 2.53 7.72 -0.59
CA ALA A 75 2.32 6.27 -0.65
C ALA A 75 1.05 5.93 -1.44
N ARG A 76 -0.06 6.63 -1.18
CA ARG A 76 -1.33 6.51 -1.92
C ARG A 76 -1.13 6.69 -3.42
N GLU A 77 -0.43 7.75 -3.83
CA GLU A 77 -0.16 8.03 -5.25
C GLU A 77 0.64 6.90 -5.91
N ARG A 78 1.63 6.34 -5.21
CA ARG A 78 2.42 5.23 -5.74
C ARG A 78 1.63 3.94 -5.86
N VAL A 79 0.78 3.62 -4.88
CA VAL A 79 -0.14 2.48 -4.96
C VAL A 79 -1.06 2.65 -6.16
N ALA A 80 -1.70 3.81 -6.32
CA ALA A 80 -2.59 4.09 -7.45
C ALA A 80 -1.86 3.94 -8.80
N LEU A 81 -0.62 4.39 -8.90
CA LEU A 81 0.21 4.21 -10.10
C LEU A 81 0.46 2.72 -10.40
N VAL A 82 0.82 1.93 -9.39
CA VAL A 82 1.04 0.48 -9.55
C VAL A 82 -0.22 -0.21 -10.06
N LEU A 83 -1.38 0.13 -9.49
CA LEU A 83 -2.66 -0.42 -9.93
C LEU A 83 -2.98 -0.03 -11.38
N ALA A 84 -2.82 1.24 -11.75
CA ALA A 84 -3.08 1.72 -13.11
C ALA A 84 -2.16 1.07 -14.16
N MET A 85 -0.89 0.80 -13.82
CA MET A 85 0.03 0.07 -14.69
C MET A 85 -0.39 -1.39 -14.90
N ALA A 86 -0.96 -2.02 -13.87
CA ALA A 86 -1.45 -3.38 -13.97
C ALA A 86 -2.66 -3.46 -14.93
N GLU A 87 -3.61 -2.53 -14.86
CA GLU A 87 -4.75 -2.45 -15.77
C GLU A 87 -4.34 -2.21 -17.23
N GLY A 88 -3.32 -1.36 -17.46
CA GLY A 88 -2.85 -1.02 -18.80
C GLY A 88 -1.96 -2.07 -19.49
N ALA A 89 -1.41 -3.02 -18.73
CA ALA A 89 -0.53 -4.07 -19.26
C ALA A 89 -1.29 -5.18 -20.03
N GLU A 90 -2.61 -5.22 -19.93
CA GLU A 90 -3.48 -6.18 -20.64
C GLU A 90 -4.08 -5.62 -21.96
N SER A 91 -3.63 -4.44 -22.42
CA SER A 91 -4.11 -3.79 -23.66
C SER A 91 -3.22 -4.00 -24.89
#